data_AF-A0A812W806-F1
#
_entry.id   AF-A0A812W806-F1
#
_cell.length_a   1.000
_cell.length_b   1.000
_cell.length_c   1.000
_cell.angle_alpha   90.00
_cell.angle_beta   90.00
_cell.angle_gamma   90.00
#
_symmetry.space_group_name_H-M   'P 1'
#
loop_
_entity.id
_entity.type
_entity.pdbx_description
1 polymer ?
#
loop_
_entity_poly.entity_id
_entity_poly.type
_entity_poly.pdbx_seq_one_letter_code
_entity_poly.pdbx_strand_id
1 'polypeptide(L)'
;MAVVPAMWRSASCEDFALMNTAPPDDVERSRMVKVIQGTWVNVDCPAERYTVVGQHVTRSDVQGCRHFTLFWDPRRSQLQWGTQGRLYLACLGDGLVAWVPSRYSSRAWRWQRAAIPPQLPPLWAPLPCQQGLSPHVMRVPADHGFGYGPWRRPYGAALRSWGPGYGGRPTDFPRRSWNHGYGRSFHGNRNIQGMTRDSRLACGLSSTE
;
A
#
# COMPACT_ATOMS: atom_id res chain seq x y z
N MET A 1 0.02 20.94 -30.33
CA MET A 1 -1.15 20.83 -29.42
C MET A 1 -0.68 20.14 -28.15
N ALA A 2 -0.50 20.90 -27.06
CA ALA A 2 -0.02 20.38 -25.78
C ALA A 2 -1.21 19.84 -24.98
N VAL A 3 -1.23 18.53 -24.72
CA VAL A 3 -2.20 17.91 -23.83
C VAL A 3 -1.76 18.22 -22.40
N VAL A 4 -2.45 19.16 -21.75
CA VAL A 4 -2.22 19.49 -20.35
C VAL A 4 -2.58 18.25 -19.52
N PRO A 5 -1.64 17.62 -18.79
CA PRO A 5 -1.97 16.49 -17.95
C PRO A 5 -2.93 16.95 -16.86
N ALA A 6 -4.02 16.20 -16.67
CA ALA A 6 -5.05 16.49 -15.68
C ALA A 6 -4.39 16.76 -14.32
N MET A 7 -4.34 18.05 -13.95
CA MET A 7 -3.95 18.48 -12.62
C MET A 7 -4.96 17.88 -11.67
N TRP A 8 -4.54 16.84 -10.96
CA TRP A 8 -5.16 16.39 -9.73
C TRP A 8 -5.02 17.56 -8.76
N ARG A 9 -5.99 18.48 -8.76
CA ARG A 9 -6.05 19.54 -7.76
C ARG A 9 -6.09 18.86 -6.40
N SER A 10 -5.11 19.16 -5.55
CA SER A 10 -5.15 18.87 -4.13
C SER A 10 -6.50 19.28 -3.60
N ALA A 11 -7.39 18.33 -3.34
CA ALA A 11 -8.63 18.61 -2.66
C ALA A 11 -8.23 19.05 -1.26
N SER A 12 -8.27 20.37 -1.01
CA SER A 12 -8.09 20.90 0.33
C SER A 12 -9.18 20.31 1.22
N CYS A 13 -8.86 20.15 2.50
CA CYS A 13 -9.74 19.47 3.44
C CYS A 13 -11.02 20.27 3.77
N GLU A 14 -11.18 21.49 3.23
CA GLU A 14 -12.02 22.52 3.86
C GLU A 14 -13.39 22.78 3.19
N ASP A 15 -13.65 22.28 1.98
CA ASP A 15 -14.88 22.60 1.23
C ASP A 15 -16.07 21.62 1.49
N PHE A 16 -16.43 21.39 2.76
CA PHE A 16 -17.25 20.21 3.18
C PHE A 16 -18.68 20.44 3.69
N ALA A 17 -19.21 21.66 3.73
CA ALA A 17 -20.37 21.94 4.58
C ALA A 17 -21.78 21.99 3.93
N LEU A 18 -21.96 21.94 2.60
CA LEU A 18 -23.24 22.38 2.01
C LEU A 18 -23.89 21.47 0.95
N MET A 19 -23.80 20.14 1.04
CA MET A 19 -24.67 19.25 0.22
C MET A 19 -25.27 18.08 1.01
N ASN A 20 -26.53 18.25 1.43
CA ASN A 20 -27.35 17.30 2.20
C ASN A 20 -28.50 16.72 1.35
N THR A 21 -28.51 15.40 1.12
CA THR A 21 -29.70 14.50 1.02
C THR A 21 -29.36 13.04 0.63
N ALA A 22 -28.09 12.67 0.52
CA ALA A 22 -27.68 11.27 0.67
C ALA A 22 -27.47 10.97 2.17
N PRO A 23 -27.68 9.72 2.65
CA PRO A 23 -27.21 9.35 3.97
C PRO A 23 -25.73 9.75 4.06
N PRO A 24 -25.34 10.58 5.05
CA PRO A 24 -24.02 11.23 5.08
C PRO A 24 -22.87 10.22 4.91
N ASP A 25 -23.10 8.99 5.34
CA ASP A 25 -22.17 7.87 5.31
C ASP A 25 -21.73 7.45 3.89
N ASP A 26 -22.60 7.54 2.88
CA ASP A 26 -22.27 7.04 1.53
C ASP A 26 -21.34 7.98 0.76
N VAL A 27 -21.53 9.28 0.95
CA VAL A 27 -20.68 10.31 0.34
C VAL A 27 -19.29 10.27 0.97
N GLU A 28 -19.21 10.19 2.29
CA GLU A 28 -17.95 10.11 3.02
C GLU A 28 -17.19 8.82 2.67
N ARG A 29 -17.87 7.67 2.70
CA ARG A 29 -17.31 6.39 2.26
C ARG A 29 -16.73 6.48 0.85
N SER A 30 -17.51 7.02 -0.09
CA SER A 30 -17.09 7.16 -1.48
C SER A 30 -15.89 8.10 -1.62
N ARG A 31 -15.86 9.20 -0.86
CA ARG A 31 -14.73 10.12 -0.83
C ARG A 31 -13.48 9.43 -0.29
N MET A 32 -13.56 8.75 0.84
CA MET A 32 -12.42 8.06 1.46
C MET A 32 -11.86 6.98 0.53
N VAL A 33 -12.74 6.18 -0.08
CA VAL A 33 -12.34 5.17 -1.08
C VAL A 33 -11.66 5.82 -2.28
N LYS A 34 -12.14 6.98 -2.77
CA LYS A 34 -11.51 7.74 -3.87
C LYS A 34 -10.12 8.23 -3.48
N VAL A 35 -9.93 8.77 -2.28
CA VAL A 35 -8.64 9.29 -1.80
C VAL A 35 -7.57 8.20 -1.78
N ILE A 36 -7.93 6.98 -1.39
CA ILE A 36 -6.97 5.87 -1.32
C ILE A 36 -6.79 5.11 -2.64
N GLN A 37 -7.45 5.48 -3.73
CA GLN A 37 -7.28 4.79 -5.02
C GLN A 37 -5.84 4.88 -5.53
N GLY A 38 -5.39 3.81 -6.19
CA GLY A 38 -4.09 3.75 -6.87
C GLY A 38 -3.08 2.84 -6.19
N THR A 39 -1.81 3.06 -6.50
CA THR A 39 -0.70 2.23 -6.05
C THR A 39 0.03 2.87 -4.87
N TRP A 40 0.30 2.05 -3.86
CA TRP A 40 0.95 2.43 -2.61
C TRP A 40 2.11 1.50 -2.32
N VAL A 41 3.07 2.00 -1.56
CA VAL A 41 4.24 1.26 -1.08
C VAL A 41 4.26 1.34 0.43
N ASN A 42 4.58 0.24 1.10
CA ASN A 42 4.80 0.26 2.54
C ASN A 42 6.11 0.98 2.85
N VAL A 43 6.04 2.06 3.63
CA VAL A 43 7.21 2.87 4.01
C VAL A 43 8.23 2.05 4.78
N ASP A 44 7.74 1.11 5.60
CA ASP A 44 8.60 0.25 6.41
C ASP A 44 9.18 -0.95 5.63
N CYS A 45 8.56 -1.29 4.49
CA CYS A 45 8.97 -2.41 3.64
C CYS A 45 8.70 -2.09 2.17
N PRO A 46 9.61 -1.37 1.47
CA PRO A 46 9.37 -0.91 0.10
C PRO A 46 9.18 -2.02 -0.94
N ALA A 47 9.55 -3.25 -0.61
CA ALA A 47 9.28 -4.44 -1.43
C ALA A 47 7.79 -4.83 -1.45
N GLU A 48 7.02 -4.40 -0.46
CA GLU A 48 5.57 -4.61 -0.40
C GLU A 48 4.84 -3.47 -1.11
N ARG A 49 4.06 -3.83 -2.12
CA ARG A 49 3.21 -2.90 -2.89
C ARG A 49 1.75 -3.23 -2.69
N TYR A 50 0.92 -2.20 -2.75
CA TYR A 50 -0.53 -2.31 -2.58
C TYR A 50 -1.23 -1.56 -3.70
N THR A 51 -2.13 -2.23 -4.40
CA THR A 51 -2.98 -1.62 -5.43
C THR A 51 -4.40 -1.59 -4.92
N VAL A 52 -4.98 -0.39 -4.82
CA VAL A 52 -6.35 -0.17 -4.37
C VAL A 52 -7.22 0.17 -5.56
N VAL A 53 -8.25 -0.65 -5.80
CA VAL A 53 -9.27 -0.45 -6.84
C VAL A 53 -10.65 -0.61 -6.22
N GLY A 54 -11.39 0.50 -6.12
CA GLY A 54 -12.63 0.54 -5.34
C GLY A 54 -12.37 0.13 -3.89
N GLN A 55 -13.12 -0.87 -3.40
CA GLN A 55 -12.95 -1.43 -2.05
C GLN A 55 -11.96 -2.60 -2.00
N HIS A 56 -11.34 -2.97 -3.11
CA HIS A 56 -10.42 -4.10 -3.18
C HIS A 56 -8.97 -3.62 -3.07
N VAL A 57 -8.20 -4.33 -2.26
CA VAL A 57 -6.75 -4.10 -2.10
C VAL A 57 -6.02 -5.37 -2.52
N THR A 58 -5.12 -5.23 -3.48
CA THR A 58 -4.19 -6.30 -3.85
C THR A 58 -2.82 -5.95 -3.30
N ARG A 59 -2.32 -6.76 -2.36
CA ARG A 59 -0.93 -6.70 -1.90
C ARG A 59 -0.08 -7.58 -2.80
N SER A 60 1.06 -7.06 -3.24
CA SER A 60 2.07 -7.78 -3.99
C SER A 60 3.40 -7.69 -3.27
N ASP A 61 4.00 -8.84 -3.00
CA ASP A 61 5.30 -8.98 -2.36
C ASP A 61 6.08 -10.15 -2.98
N VAL A 62 7.27 -10.47 -2.46
CA VAL A 62 8.12 -11.57 -2.96
C VAL A 62 7.48 -12.96 -2.80
N GLN A 63 6.46 -13.09 -1.95
CA GLN A 63 5.72 -14.33 -1.72
C GLN A 63 4.49 -14.44 -2.66
N GLY A 64 4.24 -13.42 -3.49
CA GLY A 64 3.15 -13.40 -4.46
C GLY A 64 2.11 -12.31 -4.18
N CYS A 65 0.89 -12.55 -4.66
CA CYS A 65 -0.22 -11.61 -4.53
C CYS A 65 -1.26 -12.11 -3.52
N ARG A 66 -1.83 -11.18 -2.74
CA ARG A 66 -2.94 -11.45 -1.81
C ARG A 66 -4.00 -10.37 -1.96
N HIS A 67 -5.27 -10.77 -1.86
CA HIS A 67 -6.40 -9.87 -1.99
C HIS A 67 -7.07 -9.63 -0.65
N PHE A 68 -7.49 -8.39 -0.43
CA PHE A 68 -8.20 -7.95 0.76
C PHE A 68 -9.35 -7.04 0.34
N THR A 69 -10.35 -6.92 1.21
CA THR A 69 -11.48 -6.02 1.02
C THR A 69 -11.50 -4.99 2.14
N LEU A 70 -11.87 -3.77 1.78
CA LEU A 70 -12.05 -2.64 2.68
C LEU A 70 -13.51 -2.59 3.13
N PHE A 71 -13.71 -2.25 4.40
CA PHE A 71 -15.03 -2.16 5.01
C PHE A 71 -15.25 -0.75 5.52
N TRP A 72 -16.43 -0.19 5.32
CA TRP A 72 -16.81 1.07 5.96
C TRP A 72 -17.53 0.75 7.26
N ASP A 73 -17.07 1.34 8.37
CA ASP A 73 -17.78 1.32 9.64
C ASP A 73 -18.60 2.61 9.77
N PRO A 74 -19.93 2.56 9.53
CA PRO A 74 -20.76 3.76 9.58
C PRO A 74 -20.90 4.33 11.01
N ARG A 75 -20.71 3.51 12.05
CA ARG A 75 -20.82 3.99 13.43
C ARG A 75 -19.64 4.87 13.84
N ARG A 76 -18.49 4.64 13.22
CA ARG A 76 -17.24 5.35 13.50
C ARG A 76 -16.83 6.29 12.38
N SER A 77 -17.58 6.33 11.28
CA SER A 77 -17.23 7.01 10.03
C SER A 77 -15.78 6.71 9.60
N GLN A 78 -15.42 5.42 9.60
CA GLN A 78 -14.03 5.01 9.37
C GLN A 78 -13.93 3.88 8.36
N LEU A 79 -12.93 3.98 7.49
CA LEU A 79 -12.56 2.91 6.59
C LEU A 79 -11.64 1.92 7.31
N GLN A 80 -12.00 0.65 7.26
CA GLN A 80 -11.34 -0.44 7.95
C GLN A 80 -10.72 -1.46 6.98
N TRP A 81 -9.62 -2.06 7.40
CA TRP A 81 -8.89 -3.07 6.67
C TRP A 81 -8.46 -4.21 7.62
N GLY A 82 -8.19 -5.38 7.03
CA GLY A 82 -7.72 -6.58 7.72
C GLY A 82 -8.85 -7.46 8.23
N THR A 83 -8.48 -8.62 8.79
CA THR A 83 -9.44 -9.56 9.38
C THR A 83 -10.14 -8.90 10.57
N GLN A 84 -11.48 -8.80 10.51
CA GLN A 84 -12.33 -8.22 11.56
C GLN A 84 -12.18 -6.70 11.76
N GLY A 85 -11.77 -5.94 10.73
CA GLY A 85 -11.72 -4.47 10.84
C GLY A 85 -10.72 -3.96 11.88
N ARG A 86 -9.62 -4.69 12.08
CA ARG A 86 -8.63 -4.38 13.12
C ARG A 86 -7.87 -3.09 12.87
N LEU A 87 -7.77 -2.68 11.60
CA LEU A 87 -7.05 -1.49 11.18
C LEU A 87 -8.05 -0.46 10.68
N TYR A 88 -7.87 0.79 11.08
CA TYR A 88 -8.61 1.91 10.51
C TYR A 88 -7.66 2.87 9.79
N LEU A 89 -8.18 3.55 8.78
CA LEU A 89 -7.44 4.50 7.98
C LEU A 89 -7.26 5.84 8.73
N ALA A 90 -6.04 6.35 8.74
CA ALA A 90 -5.70 7.71 9.15
C ALA A 90 -4.93 8.40 8.01
N CYS A 91 -5.43 9.54 7.53
CA CYS A 91 -4.74 10.36 6.54
C CYS A 91 -3.69 11.22 7.23
N LEU A 92 -2.42 11.12 6.80
CA LEU A 92 -1.31 11.87 7.43
C LEU A 92 -0.92 13.14 6.66
N GLY A 93 -1.42 13.33 5.43
CA GLY A 93 -0.98 14.40 4.52
C GLY A 93 0.10 13.93 3.55
N ASP A 94 0.51 14.77 2.59
CA ASP A 94 1.65 14.55 1.68
C ASP A 94 1.64 13.22 0.90
N GLY A 95 0.46 12.71 0.58
CA GLY A 95 0.32 11.40 -0.09
C GLY A 95 0.72 10.22 0.80
N LEU A 96 0.71 10.40 2.12
CA LEU A 96 0.89 9.38 3.15
C LEU A 96 -0.43 9.04 3.83
N VAL A 97 -0.65 7.75 4.04
CA VAL A 97 -1.75 7.24 4.87
C VAL A 97 -1.19 6.20 5.85
N ALA A 98 -1.84 6.07 7.00
CA ALA A 98 -1.52 5.05 7.97
C ALA A 98 -2.73 4.18 8.26
N TRP A 99 -2.49 2.88 8.36
CA TRP A 99 -3.44 1.91 8.88
C TRP A 99 -3.11 1.67 10.34
N VAL A 100 -3.94 2.22 11.21
CA VAL A 100 -3.73 2.22 12.65
C VAL A 100 -4.56 1.11 13.28
N PRO A 101 -3.96 0.27 14.14
CA PRO A 101 -4.71 -0.75 14.85
C PRO A 101 -5.68 -0.13 15.85
N SER A 102 -6.88 -0.69 15.96
CA SER A 102 -7.91 -0.24 16.91
C SER A 102 -7.54 -0.48 18.37
N ARG A 103 -6.52 -1.31 18.66
CA ARG A 103 -6.03 -1.60 20.00
C ARG A 103 -4.60 -1.07 20.17
N TYR A 104 -4.34 -0.49 21.33
CA TYR A 104 -3.14 0.29 21.70
C TYR A 104 -1.78 -0.43 21.64
N SER A 105 -1.69 -1.69 21.22
CA SER A 105 -0.45 -2.48 21.33
C SER A 105 0.20 -2.89 20.01
N SER A 106 -0.34 -2.45 18.87
CA SER A 106 0.15 -2.89 17.56
C SER A 106 0.79 -1.76 16.78
N ARG A 107 1.78 -2.10 15.94
CA ARG A 107 2.44 -1.19 15.01
C ARG A 107 1.44 -0.65 13.98
N ALA A 108 1.53 0.62 13.63
CA ALA A 108 0.80 1.20 12.50
C ALA A 108 1.54 0.93 11.18
N TRP A 109 0.81 0.62 10.11
CA TRP A 109 1.39 0.42 8.77
C TRP A 109 1.28 1.72 7.98
N ARG A 110 2.41 2.25 7.54
CA ARG A 110 2.45 3.50 6.76
C ARG A 110 2.57 3.19 5.28
N TRP A 111 1.68 3.78 4.50
CA TRP A 111 1.66 3.68 3.05
C TRP A 111 1.97 5.03 2.45
N GLN A 112 2.84 5.02 1.45
CA GLN A 112 3.14 6.18 0.62
C GLN A 112 2.67 5.92 -0.79
N ARG A 113 2.07 6.93 -1.41
CA ARG A 113 1.65 6.83 -2.82
C ARG A 113 2.90 6.54 -3.66
N ALA A 114 2.85 5.46 -4.43
CA ALA A 114 3.93 5.16 -5.37
C ALA A 114 4.04 6.32 -6.34
N ALA A 115 5.27 6.83 -6.55
CA ALA A 115 5.51 7.77 -7.64
C ALA A 115 4.96 7.11 -8.91
N ILE A 116 4.11 7.82 -9.64
CA ILE A 116 3.66 7.37 -10.96
C ILE A 116 4.97 7.11 -11.71
N PRO A 117 5.25 5.87 -12.13
CA PRO A 117 6.46 5.63 -12.91
C PRO A 117 6.40 6.62 -14.08
N PRO A 118 7.49 7.33 -14.39
CA PRO A 118 7.50 8.24 -15.53
C PRO A 118 6.92 7.44 -16.69
N GLN A 119 5.80 7.91 -17.24
CA GLN A 119 5.13 7.18 -18.30
C GLN A 119 6.19 6.97 -19.37
N LEU A 120 6.64 5.71 -19.52
CA LEU A 120 7.60 5.39 -20.54
C LEU A 120 6.97 5.88 -21.84
N PRO A 121 7.71 6.63 -22.67
CA PRO A 121 7.17 7.06 -23.94
C PRO A 121 6.58 5.82 -24.62
N PRO A 122 5.35 5.92 -25.15
CA PRO A 122 4.69 4.77 -25.74
C PRO A 122 5.64 4.07 -26.71
N LEU A 123 5.67 2.74 -26.74
CA LEU A 123 6.58 1.97 -27.60
C LEU A 123 6.44 2.30 -29.10
N TRP A 124 5.34 2.94 -29.50
CA TRP A 124 5.08 3.41 -30.85
C TRP A 124 5.56 4.85 -31.11
N ALA A 125 6.00 5.59 -30.09
CA ALA A 125 6.63 6.88 -30.31
C ALA A 125 7.86 6.65 -31.20
N PRO A 126 7.94 7.29 -32.37
CA PRO A 126 9.09 7.13 -33.24
C PRO A 126 10.32 7.49 -32.41
N LEU A 127 11.22 6.52 -32.23
CA LEU A 127 12.55 6.79 -31.71
C LEU A 127 13.07 7.99 -32.51
N PRO A 128 13.59 9.05 -31.87
CA PRO A 128 14.22 10.12 -32.62
C PRO A 128 15.29 9.43 -33.46
N CYS A 129 15.01 9.35 -34.76
CA CYS A 129 15.90 8.74 -35.72
C CYS A 129 17.22 9.45 -35.50
N GLN A 130 18.24 8.74 -34.98
CA GLN A 130 19.56 9.29 -34.87
C GLN A 130 20.03 9.55 -36.30
N GLN A 131 19.72 10.75 -36.78
CA GLN A 131 20.21 11.26 -38.05
C GLN A 131 21.71 11.41 -37.88
N GLY A 132 22.46 10.49 -38.48
CA GLY A 132 23.86 10.69 -38.78
C GLY A 132 24.87 10.02 -37.84
N LEU A 133 24.81 8.70 -37.70
CA LEU A 133 26.04 7.94 -37.52
C LEU A 133 26.21 7.00 -38.72
N SER A 134 27.19 7.37 -39.54
CA SER A 134 27.65 6.70 -40.74
C SER A 134 27.83 5.19 -40.54
N PRO A 135 27.51 4.35 -41.54
CA PRO A 135 27.66 2.91 -41.44
C PRO A 135 29.13 2.53 -41.47
N HIS A 136 29.76 2.36 -40.30
CA HIS A 136 31.01 1.63 -40.23
C HIS A 136 30.68 0.14 -40.28
N VAL A 137 30.89 -0.43 -41.47
CA VAL A 137 30.79 -1.87 -41.76
C VAL A 137 31.79 -2.62 -40.87
N MET A 138 31.33 -3.18 -39.76
CA MET A 138 32.05 -4.24 -39.05
C MET A 138 31.59 -5.57 -39.63
N ARG A 139 32.43 -6.15 -40.49
CA ARG A 139 32.35 -7.56 -40.89
C ARG A 139 32.44 -8.43 -39.65
N VAL A 140 31.36 -9.13 -39.30
CA VAL A 140 31.41 -10.24 -38.35
C VAL A 140 31.71 -11.52 -39.15
N PRO A 141 32.77 -12.28 -38.83
CA PRO A 141 33.00 -13.59 -39.40
C PRO A 141 31.87 -14.53 -38.95
N ALA A 142 31.23 -15.18 -39.91
CA ALA A 142 30.39 -16.33 -39.64
C ALA A 142 31.29 -17.45 -39.16
N ASP A 143 31.14 -17.88 -37.91
CA ASP A 143 31.46 -19.26 -37.57
C ASP A 143 30.70 -19.75 -36.32
N HIS A 144 29.97 -20.83 -36.57
CA HIS A 144 29.68 -21.94 -35.67
C HIS A 144 28.77 -21.69 -34.45
N GLY A 145 27.63 -22.41 -34.48
CA GLY A 145 27.23 -23.18 -33.30
C GLY A 145 25.78 -23.04 -32.89
N PHE A 146 24.92 -23.83 -33.53
CA PHE A 146 23.80 -24.56 -32.94
C PHE A 146 23.47 -24.29 -31.45
N GLY A 147 22.22 -23.88 -31.19
CA GLY A 147 21.70 -23.94 -29.83
C GLY A 147 20.38 -23.20 -29.62
N TYR A 148 19.33 -23.59 -30.34
CA TYR A 148 17.96 -23.21 -30.02
C TYR A 148 17.64 -23.53 -28.53
N GLY A 149 17.03 -22.58 -27.82
CA GLY A 149 16.28 -22.83 -26.56
C GLY A 149 15.06 -23.74 -26.81
N PRO A 150 14.10 -23.95 -25.87
CA PRO A 150 13.73 -23.13 -24.72
C PRO A 150 13.46 -23.91 -23.41
N TRP A 151 13.33 -23.20 -22.29
CA TRP A 151 12.46 -23.50 -21.13
C TRP A 151 11.97 -24.95 -20.93
N ARG A 152 12.81 -25.82 -20.38
CA ARG A 152 12.34 -27.01 -19.64
C ARG A 152 12.57 -26.79 -18.15
N ARG A 153 11.53 -26.34 -17.45
CA ARG A 153 11.43 -26.59 -16.00
C ARG A 153 11.03 -28.06 -15.82
N PRO A 154 11.82 -28.89 -15.14
CA PRO A 154 11.34 -30.20 -14.73
C PRO A 154 10.27 -29.96 -13.66
N TYR A 155 9.07 -30.48 -13.91
CA TYR A 155 8.10 -30.76 -12.86
C TYR A 155 8.79 -31.71 -11.88
N GLY A 156 9.21 -31.18 -10.74
CA GLY A 156 9.60 -31.98 -9.59
C GLY A 156 8.38 -32.75 -9.12
N ALA A 157 8.30 -34.00 -9.56
CA ALA A 157 7.42 -35.01 -9.01
C ALA A 157 7.80 -35.24 -7.54
N ALA A 158 7.13 -34.54 -6.63
CA ALA A 158 7.11 -34.95 -5.24
C ALA A 158 6.14 -36.13 -5.12
N LEU A 159 6.69 -37.33 -5.27
CA LEU A 159 6.12 -38.58 -4.77
C LEU A 159 5.85 -38.40 -3.27
N ARG A 160 4.64 -37.99 -2.91
CA ARG A 160 4.12 -38.20 -1.55
C ARG A 160 3.75 -39.66 -1.46
N SER A 161 4.56 -40.42 -0.72
CA SER A 161 4.23 -41.75 -0.26
C SER A 161 2.91 -41.70 0.51
N TRP A 162 1.94 -42.48 0.04
CA TRP A 162 0.76 -42.82 0.81
C TRP A 162 1.18 -43.84 1.88
N GLY A 163 1.35 -43.37 3.12
CA GLY A 163 1.40 -44.24 4.28
C GLY A 163 -0.01 -44.37 4.86
N PRO A 164 -0.59 -45.58 5.00
CA PRO A 164 -1.85 -45.78 5.70
C PRO A 164 -1.57 -45.81 7.21
N GLY A 165 -1.63 -44.64 7.84
CA GLY A 165 -1.58 -44.49 9.30
C GLY A 165 -2.98 -44.28 9.85
N TYR A 166 -3.59 -45.36 10.33
CA TYR A 166 -4.82 -45.34 11.10
C TYR A 166 -4.64 -44.56 12.40
N GLY A 167 -5.68 -43.80 12.80
CA GLY A 167 -5.96 -43.51 14.20
C GLY A 167 -5.28 -42.26 14.77
N GLY A 168 -5.93 -41.12 14.62
CA GLY A 168 -5.64 -39.95 15.45
C GLY A 168 -6.62 -38.83 15.14
N ARG A 169 -7.62 -38.65 16.01
CA ARG A 169 -8.37 -37.38 16.11
C ARG A 169 -7.46 -36.35 16.76
N PRO A 170 -7.29 -35.16 16.17
CA PRO A 170 -7.06 -33.96 16.94
C PRO A 170 -8.25 -33.01 16.73
N THR A 171 -9.02 -32.85 17.80
CA THR A 171 -9.72 -31.59 18.08
C THR A 171 -8.69 -30.45 18.11
N ASP A 172 -9.16 -29.24 17.81
CA ASP A 172 -8.45 -27.96 17.87
C ASP A 172 -7.63 -27.57 16.63
N PHE A 173 -8.33 -26.93 15.69
CA PHE A 173 -7.70 -26.03 14.72
C PHE A 173 -7.10 -24.82 15.45
N PRO A 174 -5.77 -24.62 15.45
CA PRO A 174 -5.21 -23.38 15.95
C PRO A 174 -5.51 -22.28 14.92
N ARG A 175 -6.37 -21.36 15.33
CA ARG A 175 -6.56 -20.03 14.75
C ARG A 175 -5.18 -19.42 14.47
N ARG A 176 -4.75 -19.39 13.20
CA ARG A 176 -3.45 -18.80 12.79
C ARG A 176 -3.41 -17.33 13.21
N SER A 177 -2.82 -17.11 14.37
CA SER A 177 -2.45 -15.82 14.90
C SER A 177 -1.38 -15.23 13.98
N TRP A 178 -1.66 -14.06 13.41
CA TRP A 178 -0.70 -13.22 12.71
C TRP A 178 0.28 -12.60 13.71
N ASN A 179 1.09 -13.43 14.37
CA ASN A 179 2.27 -13.00 15.12
C ASN A 179 3.49 -13.56 14.40
N HIS A 180 3.82 -12.99 13.24
CA HIS A 180 5.18 -13.10 12.74
C HIS A 180 5.99 -11.96 13.33
N GLY A 181 6.78 -12.33 14.34
CA GLY A 181 7.73 -11.46 15.00
C GLY A 181 8.76 -10.93 14.01
N TYR A 182 8.82 -9.61 13.92
CA TYR A 182 10.08 -8.91 13.72
C TYR A 182 10.52 -8.44 15.11
N GLY A 183 11.16 -9.35 15.85
CA GLY A 183 11.89 -8.99 17.06
C GLY A 183 13.09 -8.13 16.68
N ARG A 184 12.89 -6.80 16.58
CA ARG A 184 13.97 -5.85 16.84
C ARG A 184 13.80 -5.37 18.26
N SER A 185 14.56 -5.97 19.17
CA SER A 185 14.76 -5.44 20.51
C SER A 185 15.40 -4.06 20.40
N PHE A 186 14.60 -3.00 20.51
CA PHE A 186 15.11 -1.68 20.84
C PHE A 186 15.20 -1.57 22.36
N HIS A 187 16.33 -2.00 22.93
CA HIS A 187 16.79 -1.43 24.19
C HIS A 187 17.38 -0.07 23.88
N GLY A 188 16.65 0.99 24.22
CA GLY A 188 17.06 2.38 24.00
C GLY A 188 16.34 3.32 24.95
N ASN A 189 16.80 3.35 26.19
CA ASN A 189 16.68 4.40 27.21
C ASN A 189 15.44 5.32 27.20
N ARG A 190 14.50 5.00 28.10
CA ARG A 190 13.69 6.03 28.74
C ARG A 190 14.56 6.78 29.73
N ASN A 191 14.86 8.04 29.42
CA ASN A 191 15.20 9.03 30.44
C ASN A 191 14.16 10.14 30.33
N ILE A 192 13.03 9.97 31.02
CA ILE A 192 12.05 11.02 31.24
C ILE A 192 12.01 11.23 32.75
N GLN A 193 12.92 12.05 33.23
CA GLN A 193 12.77 12.75 34.50
C GLN A 193 12.66 14.25 34.19
N GLY A 194 11.60 14.85 34.71
CA GLY A 194 11.56 16.28 35.01
C GLY A 194 11.12 17.17 33.86
N MET A 195 9.85 17.54 33.86
CA MET A 195 9.44 18.95 33.87
C MET A 195 7.93 19.05 34.09
N THR A 196 7.55 19.05 35.36
CA THR A 196 6.39 19.81 35.83
C THR A 196 6.70 21.29 35.66
N ARG A 197 5.94 21.98 34.82
CA ARG A 197 5.74 23.42 34.99
C ARG A 197 4.37 23.84 34.50
N ASP A 198 3.64 24.40 35.45
CA ASP A 198 2.37 25.10 35.31
C ASP A 198 2.33 26.01 34.09
N SER A 199 1.19 26.01 33.41
CA SER A 199 0.79 27.10 32.52
C SER A 199 -0.70 27.35 32.72
N ARG A 200 -1.01 28.00 33.85
CA ARG A 200 -2.23 28.79 34.04
C ARG A 200 -1.99 30.18 33.45
N LEU A 201 -2.55 30.48 32.29
CA LEU A 201 -2.88 31.83 31.82
C LEU A 201 -4.13 31.66 30.94
N ALA A 202 -5.34 31.91 31.46
CA ALA A 202 -5.99 33.22 31.51
C ALA A 202 -6.18 33.84 30.11
N CYS A 203 -7.24 33.42 29.39
CA CYS A 203 -7.80 34.22 28.31
C CYS A 203 -8.98 35.02 28.89
N GLY A 204 -8.72 36.30 29.13
CA GLY A 204 -9.73 37.28 29.51
C GLY A 204 -10.72 37.52 28.38
N LEU A 205 -12.00 37.52 28.74
CA LEU A 205 -13.09 38.07 27.95
C LEU A 205 -12.91 39.60 27.92
N SER A 206 -12.78 40.18 26.73
CA SER A 206 -13.01 41.60 26.51
C SER A 206 -14.26 41.72 25.66
N SER A 207 -15.35 42.07 26.33
CA SER A 207 -16.58 42.56 25.74
C SER A 207 -16.32 44.02 25.36
N THR A 208 -16.55 44.41 24.12
CA THR A 208 -16.69 45.81 23.73
C THR A 208 -17.99 45.95 22.98
N GLU A 209 -18.75 46.95 23.44
CA GLU A 209 -20.00 47.49 22.93
C GLU A 209 -19.96 47.86 21.45
#